data_AF-A0A9P7EIW6-F1
#
_entry.id   AF-A0A9P7EIW6-F1
#
_cell.length_a   1.000
_cell.length_b   1.000
_cell.length_c   1.000
_cell.angle_alpha   90.00
_cell.angle_beta   90.00
_cell.angle_gamma   90.00
#
_symmetry.space_group_name_H-M   'P 1'
#
loop_
_entity.id
_entity.type
_entity.pdbx_description
1 polymer ?
#
loop_
_entity_poly.entity_id
_entity_poly.type
_entity_poly.pdbx_seq_one_letter_code
_entity_poly.pdbx_strand_id
1 'polypeptide(L)'
;VIIPNNTIYAVQMMQVHYTTYDMRHKYNTINPRTHGDIMVLLGETAPNHPYWYACMLAIYHMEMWLNNGGTPVKHHLEVLWVRWLALLRNHKSGMKCACLPRVAFVDESDTDAFGFLDPGQVI
;
A
#
# COMPACT_ATOMS: atom_id res chain seq x y z
N VAL A 1 17.31 1.93 16.01
CA VAL A 1 17.33 2.05 14.54
C VAL A 1 18.12 3.30 14.20
N ILE A 2 19.07 3.21 13.27
CA ILE A 2 19.88 4.35 12.83
C ILE A 2 19.67 4.51 11.32
N ILE A 3 19.30 5.71 10.87
CA ILE A 3 19.26 6.04 9.45
C ILE A 3 20.60 6.72 9.13
N PRO A 4 21.52 6.08 8.40
CA PRO A 4 22.79 6.68 8.06
C PRO A 4 22.56 7.95 7.25
N ASN A 5 23.30 9.02 7.60
CA ASN A 5 23.25 10.33 6.94
C ASN A 5 21.85 11.00 6.93
N ASN A 6 20.90 10.48 7.72
CA ASN A 6 19.51 10.96 7.78
C ASN A 6 18.88 11.13 6.37
N THR A 7 19.23 10.24 5.45
CA THR A 7 18.86 10.34 4.03
C THR A 7 17.70 9.41 3.71
N ILE A 8 16.67 9.97 3.06
CA ILE A 8 15.51 9.24 2.55
C ILE A 8 15.41 9.57 1.06
N TYR A 9 15.27 8.54 0.23
CA TYR A 9 15.14 8.66 -1.21
C TYR A 9 13.66 8.56 -1.60
N ALA A 10 13.20 9.47 -2.45
CA ALA A 10 11.88 9.39 -3.05
C ALA A 10 11.98 8.68 -4.42
N VAL A 11 11.15 7.66 -4.62
CA VAL A 11 11.11 6.86 -5.85
C VAL A 11 9.87 7.21 -6.65
N GLN A 12 9.97 7.16 -7.98
CA GLN A 12 8.89 7.59 -8.87
C GLN A 12 7.84 6.51 -9.14
N MET A 13 8.24 5.25 -9.22
CA MET A 13 7.37 4.15 -9.64
C MET A 13 7.69 2.88 -8.86
N MET A 14 6.67 2.04 -8.67
CA MET A 14 6.78 0.70 -8.10
C MET A 14 6.21 -0.32 -9.09
N GLN A 15 6.71 -1.55 -9.07
CA GLN A 15 6.15 -2.67 -9.83
C GLN A 15 5.58 -3.73 -8.90
N VAL A 16 4.35 -4.16 -9.17
CA VAL A 16 3.69 -5.27 -8.47
C VAL A 16 3.55 -6.43 -9.44
N HIS A 17 4.05 -7.59 -9.05
CA HIS A 17 4.03 -8.80 -9.85
C HIS A 17 2.77 -9.63 -9.53
N TYR A 18 2.13 -10.14 -10.57
CA TYR A 18 0.93 -10.97 -10.42
C TYR A 18 0.89 -12.08 -11.49
N THR A 19 0.18 -13.16 -11.15
CA THR A 19 -0.01 -14.29 -12.06
C THR A 19 -1.41 -14.22 -12.66
N THR A 20 -1.50 -14.25 -13.99
CA THR A 20 -2.78 -14.30 -14.70
C THR A 20 -3.39 -15.71 -14.67
N TYR A 21 -4.69 -15.82 -14.98
CA TYR A 21 -5.42 -17.09 -14.99
C TYR A 21 -4.80 -18.17 -15.89
N ASP A 22 -4.14 -17.78 -16.98
CA ASP A 22 -3.39 -18.67 -17.87
C ASP A 22 -1.96 -18.97 -17.37
N MET A 23 -1.71 -18.78 -16.07
CA MET A 23 -0.44 -19.03 -15.38
C MET A 23 0.74 -18.23 -15.93
N ARG A 24 0.50 -17.05 -16.50
CA ARG A 24 1.57 -16.16 -16.97
C ARG A 24 1.94 -15.17 -15.88
N HIS A 25 3.23 -14.94 -15.73
CA HIS A 25 3.74 -13.88 -14.88
C HIS A 25 3.60 -12.54 -15.60
N LYS A 26 2.95 -11.58 -14.98
CA LYS A 26 2.84 -10.19 -15.43
C LYS A 26 3.17 -9.25 -14.29
N TYR A 27 3.31 -7.98 -14.63
CA TYR A 27 3.53 -6.91 -13.67
C TYR A 27 2.65 -5.72 -13.98
N ASN A 28 2.26 -4.99 -12.94
CA ASN A 28 1.63 -3.68 -13.04
C ASN A 28 2.62 -2.62 -12.55
N THR A 29 2.67 -1.48 -13.23
CA THR A 29 3.51 -0.34 -12.80
C THR A 29 2.62 0.70 -12.15
N ILE A 30 2.90 1.01 -10.89
CA ILE A 30 2.17 2.00 -10.10
C ILE A 30 2.97 3.29 -10.09
N ASN A 31 2.31 4.38 -10.43
CA ASN A 31 2.90 5.72 -10.45
C ASN A 31 2.02 6.64 -9.58
N PRO A 32 2.53 7.14 -8.43
CA PRO A 32 1.79 8.02 -7.54
C PRO A 32 1.18 9.26 -8.23
N ARG A 33 1.77 9.72 -9.34
CA ARG A 33 1.31 10.93 -10.05
C ARG A 33 0.12 10.70 -10.98
N THR A 34 -0.06 9.49 -11.49
CA THR A 34 -1.05 9.23 -12.56
C THR A 34 -2.04 8.15 -12.17
N HIS A 35 -1.58 7.08 -11.51
CA HIS A 35 -2.36 5.90 -11.15
C HIS A 35 -1.83 5.36 -9.82
N GLY A 36 -2.10 6.10 -8.74
CA GLY A 36 -1.64 5.80 -7.39
C GLY A 36 -2.59 4.90 -6.58
N ASP A 37 -3.77 4.58 -7.10
CA ASP A 37 -4.75 3.79 -6.35
C ASP A 37 -4.30 2.34 -6.23
N ILE A 38 -4.26 1.85 -4.99
CA ILE A 38 -3.77 0.52 -4.63
C ILE A 38 -4.78 -0.23 -3.76
N MET A 39 -4.68 -1.55 -3.79
CA MET A 39 -5.46 -2.47 -2.98
C MET A 39 -4.54 -3.21 -2.01
N VAL A 40 -5.02 -3.38 -0.78
CA VAL A 40 -4.31 -4.07 0.30
C VAL A 40 -5.19 -5.19 0.82
N LEU A 41 -4.64 -6.38 1.00
CA LEU A 41 -5.39 -7.50 1.55
C LEU A 41 -5.62 -7.31 3.05
N LEU A 42 -6.88 -7.38 3.48
CA LEU A 42 -7.24 -7.36 4.90
C LEU A 42 -6.97 -8.73 5.52
N GLY A 43 -6.13 -8.78 6.54
CA GLY A 43 -5.70 -10.02 7.21
C GLY A 43 -6.72 -10.62 8.19
N GLU A 44 -7.99 -10.22 8.14
CA GLU A 44 -9.03 -10.67 9.08
C GLU A 44 -9.62 -12.03 8.67
N THR A 45 -10.04 -12.82 9.67
CA THR A 45 -10.75 -14.08 9.45
C THR A 45 -12.22 -13.78 9.11
N ALA A 46 -12.55 -13.85 7.80
CA ALA A 46 -13.89 -13.67 7.22
C ALA A 46 -14.49 -12.24 7.28
N PRO A 47 -13.80 -11.23 6.71
CA PRO A 47 -14.36 -9.89 6.59
C PRO A 47 -15.51 -9.84 5.56
N ASN A 48 -16.48 -8.95 5.79
CA ASN A 48 -17.53 -8.65 4.81
C ASN A 48 -16.97 -8.11 3.49
N HIS A 49 -15.78 -7.48 3.54
CA HIS A 49 -15.04 -7.03 2.38
C HIS A 49 -13.54 -7.23 2.61
N PRO A 50 -12.83 -8.01 1.77
CA PRO A 50 -11.48 -8.49 2.08
C PRO A 50 -10.35 -7.51 1.74
N TYR A 51 -10.65 -6.30 1.26
CA TYR A 51 -9.64 -5.36 0.80
C TYR A 51 -9.74 -4.00 1.48
N TRP A 52 -8.60 -3.36 1.65
CA TRP A 52 -8.51 -1.93 1.89
C TRP A 52 -8.04 -1.23 0.62
N TYR A 53 -8.40 0.04 0.51
CA TYR A 53 -8.08 0.86 -0.65
C TYR A 53 -7.30 2.08 -0.17
N ALA A 54 -6.26 2.42 -0.90
CA ALA A 54 -5.47 3.60 -0.61
C ALA A 54 -5.03 4.29 -1.90
N CYS A 55 -4.82 5.59 -1.85
CA CYS A 55 -4.17 6.34 -2.91
C CYS A 55 -2.72 6.61 -2.48
N MET A 56 -1.77 6.04 -3.20
CA MET A 56 -0.35 6.23 -2.97
C MET A 56 0.06 7.66 -3.35
N LEU A 57 0.67 8.36 -2.40
CA LEU A 57 1.15 9.73 -2.58
C LEU A 57 2.64 9.77 -2.91
N ALA A 58 3.43 8.91 -2.28
CA ALA A 58 4.87 8.83 -2.50
C ALA A 58 5.42 7.46 -2.13
N ILE A 59 6.55 7.11 -2.74
CA ILE A 59 7.33 5.91 -2.44
C ILE A 59 8.65 6.38 -1.83
N TYR A 60 9.00 5.84 -0.69
CA TYR A 60 10.25 6.13 -0.01
C TYR A 60 11.10 4.88 0.15
N HIS A 61 12.39 5.06 -0.09
CA HIS A 61 13.41 4.06 0.19
C HIS A 61 14.47 4.68 1.12
N MET A 62 14.87 3.96 2.17
CA MET A 62 16.00 4.32 3.02
C MET A 62 16.84 3.11 3.42
N GLU A 63 18.14 3.34 3.61
CA GLU A 63 19.00 2.40 4.33
C GLU A 63 18.79 2.61 5.82
N MET A 64 18.77 1.55 6.61
CA MET A 64 18.65 1.62 8.06
C MET A 64 19.51 0.54 8.72
N TRP A 65 20.15 0.89 9.82
CA TRP A 65 20.97 -0.01 10.61
C TRP A 65 20.25 -0.37 11.89
N LEU A 66 20.05 -1.68 12.11
CA LEU A 66 19.48 -2.19 13.33
C LEU A 66 20.61 -2.64 14.25
N ASN A 67 20.71 -2.02 15.43
CA ASN A 67 21.65 -2.43 16.46
C ASN A 67 20.93 -3.38 17.42
N ASN A 68 21.16 -4.67 17.26
CA ASN A 68 20.60 -5.73 18.12
C ASN A 68 21.62 -6.28 19.13
N GLY A 69 22.58 -5.45 19.57
CA GLY A 69 23.61 -5.82 20.55
C GLY A 69 24.88 -6.43 19.94
N GLY A 70 25.08 -6.30 18.62
CA GLY A 70 26.23 -6.80 17.87
C GLY A 70 26.64 -5.86 16.73
N THR A 71 27.28 -6.39 15.68
CA THR A 71 27.59 -5.60 14.48
C THR A 71 26.29 -5.09 13.84
N PRO A 72 26.18 -3.78 13.55
CA PRO A 72 24.97 -3.21 12.96
C PRO A 72 24.70 -3.85 11.60
N VAL A 73 23.52 -4.46 11.45
CA VAL A 73 23.09 -5.07 10.19
C VAL A 73 22.43 -4.01 9.33
N LYS A 74 22.86 -3.93 8.06
CA LYS A 74 22.28 -3.04 7.07
C LYS A 74 20.96 -3.63 6.56
N HIS A 75 19.90 -2.86 6.67
CA HIS A 75 18.58 -3.17 6.12
C HIS A 75 18.18 -2.10 5.11
N HIS A 76 17.50 -2.54 4.06
CA HIS A 76 16.85 -1.67 3.09
C HIS A 76 15.37 -1.63 3.46
N LEU A 77 14.83 -0.44 3.68
CA LEU A 77 13.41 -0.26 3.96
C LEU A 77 12.76 0.49 2.82
N GLU A 78 11.67 -0.07 2.32
CA GLU A 78 10.78 0.57 1.39
C GLU A 78 9.45 0.82 2.11
N VAL A 79 8.94 2.05 1.99
CA VAL A 79 7.69 2.46 2.62
C VAL A 79 6.88 3.28 1.64
N LEU A 80 5.60 2.97 1.54
CA LEU A 80 4.63 3.74 0.77
C LEU A 80 3.94 4.73 1.69
N TRP A 81 3.89 6.00 1.32
CA TRP A 81 2.99 6.97 1.95
C TRP A 81 1.67 6.94 1.18
N VAL A 82 0.57 6.71 1.90
CA VAL A 82 -0.77 6.57 1.31
C VAL A 82 -1.80 7.48 1.98
N ARG A 83 -2.87 7.79 1.26
CA ARG A 83 -4.13 8.34 1.78
C ARG A 83 -5.20 7.26 1.70
N TRP A 84 -5.87 6.97 2.80
CA TRP A 84 -6.83 5.88 2.87
C TRP A 84 -8.17 6.23 2.21
N LEU A 85 -8.79 5.21 1.61
CA LEU A 85 -10.16 5.28 1.11
C LEU A 85 -11.06 4.31 1.90
N ALA A 86 -12.20 4.81 2.35
CA ALA A 86 -13.21 4.05 3.06
C ALA A 86 -14.35 3.61 2.12
N LEU A 87 -14.91 2.43 2.41
CA LEU A 87 -16.11 1.94 1.73
C LEU A 87 -17.34 2.78 2.08
N LEU A 88 -18.11 3.13 1.05
CA LEU A 88 -19.41 3.78 1.23
C LEU A 88 -20.45 2.77 1.72
N ARG A 89 -20.79 2.85 3.02
CA ARG A 89 -21.71 1.91 3.72
C ARG A 89 -23.08 1.76 3.08
N ASN A 90 -23.57 2.78 2.37
CA ASN A 90 -24.92 2.80 1.79
C ASN A 90 -24.98 2.28 0.35
N HIS A 91 -23.87 1.78 -0.20
CA HIS A 91 -23.81 1.30 -1.58
C HIS A 91 -23.84 -0.22 -1.66
N LYS A 92 -24.86 -0.77 -2.32
CA LYS A 92 -24.93 -2.22 -2.59
C LYS A 92 -23.87 -2.59 -3.64
N SER A 93 -22.97 -3.49 -3.26
CA SER A 93 -21.85 -3.94 -4.10
C SER A 93 -21.68 -5.46 -3.99
N GLY A 94 -20.95 -6.03 -4.94
CA GLY A 94 -20.55 -7.43 -4.97
C GLY A 94 -21.16 -8.20 -6.13
N MET A 95 -20.80 -9.48 -6.20
CA MET A 95 -21.14 -10.36 -7.32
C MET A 95 -22.64 -10.40 -7.62
N LYS A 96 -23.49 -10.42 -6.58
CA LYS A 96 -24.95 -10.45 -6.70
C LYS A 96 -25.54 -9.23 -7.41
N CYS A 97 -24.88 -8.08 -7.29
CA CYS A 97 -25.32 -6.83 -7.91
C CYS A 97 -24.50 -6.48 -9.15
N ALA A 98 -23.51 -7.31 -9.52
CA ALA A 98 -22.54 -7.05 -10.59
C ALA A 98 -21.94 -5.63 -10.54
N CYS A 99 -21.71 -5.11 -9.33
CA CYS A 99 -21.31 -3.73 -9.11
C CYS A 99 -20.09 -3.67 -8.19
N LEU A 100 -19.11 -2.84 -8.54
CA LEU A 100 -17.90 -2.65 -7.75
C LEU A 100 -18.18 -1.85 -6.45
N PRO A 101 -17.39 -2.06 -5.39
CA PRO A 101 -17.48 -1.23 -4.19
C PRO A 101 -17.23 0.22 -4.54
N ARG A 102 -18.03 1.13 -3.99
CA ARG A 102 -17.71 2.56 -4.04
C ARG A 102 -16.90 2.91 -2.82
N VAL A 103 -15.83 3.65 -3.06
CA VAL A 103 -14.92 4.12 -2.03
C VAL A 103 -14.82 5.64 -2.11
N ALA A 104 -14.51 6.27 -0.98
CA ALA A 104 -14.28 7.69 -0.88
C ALA A 104 -13.10 7.94 0.04
N PHE A 105 -12.43 9.08 -0.10
CA PHE A 105 -11.36 9.46 0.82
C PHE A 105 -11.88 9.54 2.24
N VAL A 106 -11.06 9.03 3.17
CA VAL A 106 -11.24 9.32 4.58
C VAL A 106 -11.07 10.84 4.78
N ASP A 107 -11.86 11.39 5.71
CA ASP A 107 -11.86 12.83 6.02
C ASP A 107 -10.47 13.26 6.52
N GLU A 108 -9.98 14.42 6.08
CA GLU A 108 -8.63 14.90 6.42
C GLU A 108 -8.49 15.28 7.91
N SER A 109 -9.61 15.51 8.59
CA SER A 109 -9.63 15.71 10.04
C SER A 109 -9.44 14.42 10.84
N ASP A 110 -9.56 13.26 10.20
CA ASP A 110 -9.27 11.97 10.82
C ASP A 110 -7.75 11.78 10.93
N THR A 111 -7.29 11.40 12.12
CA THR A 111 -5.87 11.13 12.38
C THR A 111 -5.34 9.96 11.56
N ASP A 112 -6.24 9.06 11.17
CA ASP A 112 -5.92 7.84 10.41
C ASP A 112 -6.17 8.02 8.90
N ALA A 113 -6.37 9.24 8.40
CA ALA A 113 -6.60 9.51 6.98
C ALA A 113 -5.36 9.21 6.10
N PHE A 114 -4.17 9.34 6.67
CA PHE A 114 -2.89 9.07 6.01
C PHE A 114 -2.13 7.99 6.76
N GLY A 115 -1.33 7.22 6.04
CA GLY A 115 -0.56 6.14 6.64
C GLY A 115 0.65 5.73 5.84
N PHE A 116 1.43 4.85 6.46
CA PHE A 116 2.55 4.17 5.84
C PHE A 116 2.18 2.71 5.60
N LEU A 117 2.57 2.18 4.44
CA LEU A 117 2.29 0.81 4.03
C LEU A 117 3.58 0.13 3.55
N ASP A 118 3.71 -1.16 3.88
CA ASP A 118 4.74 -2.02 3.29
C ASP A 118 4.35 -2.34 1.83
N PRO A 119 5.22 -2.07 0.84
CA PRO A 119 4.99 -2.45 -0.56
C PRO A 119 4.58 -3.92 -0.75
N GLY A 120 5.05 -4.84 0.11
CA GLY A 120 4.70 -6.26 0.06
C GLY A 120 3.25 -6.59 0.44
N GLN A 121 2.49 -5.62 0.96
CA GLN A 121 1.07 -5.77 1.29
C GLN A 121 0.14 -5.37 0.14
N VAL A 122 0.69 -4.77 -0.93
CA VAL A 122 -0.06 -4.39 -2.13
C VAL A 122 -0.26 -5.60 -3.04
N ILE A 123 -1.48 -5.76 -3.55
CA ILE A 123 -1.89 -6.89 -4.42
C ILE A 123 -2.32 -6.46 -5.81
#